data_AF-A0A1M5IYJ5-F1
#
_entry.id   AF-A0A1M5IYJ5-F1
#
_cell.length_a   1.000
_cell.length_b   1.000
_cell.length_c   1.000
_cell.angle_alpha   90.00
_cell.angle_beta   90.00
_cell.angle_gamma   90.00
#
_symmetry.space_group_name_H-M   'P 1'
#
loop_
_entity.id
_entity.type
_entity.pdbx_description
1 polymer ?
#
loop_
_entity_poly.entity_id
_entity_poly.type
_entity_poly.pdbx_seq_one_letter_code
_entity_poly.pdbx_strand_id
1 'polypeptide(L)'
;MIMTILRPTTARIPRRPVIHTTDTDGRPIVLVPLSSGARAKLFPRHYERLQRMGIGRNWFLNDNGQGLAYVRAKVPTALGWGNNAQVARLIACPSKRGASVSYRDGDRLNLRLDNLQVTASKGRGKGREQFLPDDAEPALEVAA
;
A
#
# COMPACT_ATOMS: atom_id res chain seq x y z
N MET A 1 42.00 -5.34 7.76
CA MET A 1 40.98 -5.01 6.73
C MET A 1 39.84 -6.02 6.90
N ILE A 2 38.71 -5.62 7.49
CA ILE A 2 37.62 -6.56 7.86
C ILE A 2 36.54 -6.44 6.78
N MET A 3 36.39 -7.49 5.96
CA MET A 3 35.42 -7.52 4.87
C MET A 3 34.09 -7.98 5.43
N THR A 4 33.22 -7.03 5.78
CA THR A 4 31.86 -7.30 6.28
C THR A 4 31.01 -7.84 5.14
N ILE A 5 30.78 -9.16 5.14
CA ILE A 5 29.84 -9.81 4.22
C ILE A 5 28.43 -9.39 4.64
N LEU A 6 27.84 -8.45 3.89
CA LEU A 6 26.43 -8.14 3.96
C LEU A 6 25.66 -9.44 3.65
N ARG A 7 25.01 -10.01 4.68
CA ARG A 7 24.10 -11.13 4.49
C ARG A 7 22.97 -10.64 3.57
N PRO A 8 22.71 -11.27 2.41
CA PRO A 8 21.50 -10.97 1.67
C PRO A 8 20.34 -11.35 2.57
N THR A 9 19.56 -10.37 3.01
CA THR A 9 18.25 -10.59 3.61
C THR A 9 17.50 -11.45 2.60
N THR A 10 17.23 -12.72 2.95
CA THR A 10 16.44 -13.63 2.12
C THR A 10 15.14 -12.92 1.76
N ALA A 11 15.09 -12.33 0.57
CA ALA A 11 13.88 -11.81 0.00
C ALA A 11 12.99 -13.05 -0.17
N ARG A 12 12.09 -13.28 0.79
CA ARG A 12 11.11 -14.36 0.70
C ARG A 12 10.40 -14.17 -0.64
N ILE A 13 10.71 -15.07 -1.58
CA ILE A 13 10.06 -15.11 -2.88
C ILE A 13 8.56 -15.16 -2.56
N PRO A 14 7.76 -14.18 -3.01
CA PRO A 14 6.33 -14.25 -2.82
C PRO A 14 5.86 -15.54 -3.51
N ARG A 15 5.29 -16.47 -2.74
CA ARG A 15 4.97 -17.82 -3.20
C ARG A 15 3.95 -17.85 -4.35
N ARG A 16 3.33 -16.71 -4.66
CA ARG A 16 2.29 -16.56 -5.68
C ARG A 16 2.62 -15.34 -6.54
N PRO A 17 2.48 -15.42 -7.87
CA PRO A 17 2.73 -14.29 -8.75
C PRO A 17 1.62 -13.23 -8.60
N VAL A 18 2.01 -11.99 -8.85
CA VAL A 18 1.07 -10.89 -9.11
C VAL A 18 0.49 -11.09 -10.51
N ILE A 19 -0.82 -10.92 -10.66
CA ILE A 19 -1.52 -11.13 -11.93
C ILE A 19 -1.99 -9.77 -12.45
N HIS A 20 -1.67 -9.48 -13.70
CA HIS A 20 -2.20 -8.33 -14.42
C HIS A 20 -3.35 -8.82 -15.31
N THR A 21 -4.54 -8.26 -15.13
CA THR A 21 -5.76 -8.69 -15.84
C THR A 21 -6.72 -7.51 -16.00
N THR A 22 -7.84 -7.76 -16.65
CA THR A 22 -8.97 -6.83 -16.73
C THR A 22 -10.06 -7.24 -15.73
N ASP A 23 -10.69 -6.28 -15.08
CA ASP A 23 -11.84 -6.48 -14.18
C ASP A 23 -13.15 -6.54 -15.00
N THR A 24 -14.28 -6.87 -14.36
CA THR A 24 -15.57 -7.05 -15.04
C THR A 24 -16.08 -5.79 -15.75
N ASP A 25 -15.61 -4.62 -15.34
CA ASP A 25 -15.92 -3.32 -15.93
C ASP A 25 -14.96 -2.92 -17.07
N GLY A 26 -14.13 -3.86 -17.54
CA GLY A 26 -13.20 -3.62 -18.65
C GLY A 26 -11.95 -2.83 -18.26
N ARG A 27 -11.77 -2.48 -16.98
CA ARG A 27 -10.61 -1.70 -16.52
C ARG A 27 -9.43 -2.60 -16.15
N PRO A 28 -8.19 -2.19 -16.45
CA PRO A 28 -7.01 -2.96 -16.07
C PRO A 28 -6.84 -2.93 -14.55
N ILE A 29 -6.57 -4.10 -13.97
CA ILE A 29 -6.33 -4.31 -12.56
C ILE A 29 -5.10 -5.19 -12.33
N VAL A 30 -4.56 -5.07 -11.14
CA VAL A 30 -3.52 -5.92 -10.60
C VAL A 30 -4.11 -6.71 -9.44
N LEU A 31 -3.90 -8.02 -9.44
CA LEU A 31 -4.24 -8.90 -8.33
C LEU A 31 -2.96 -9.26 -7.56
N VAL A 32 -2.84 -8.72 -6.35
CA VAL A 32 -1.70 -8.98 -5.47
C VAL A 32 -2.09 -10.10 -4.50
N PRO A 33 -1.31 -11.20 -4.42
CA PRO A 33 -1.60 -12.28 -3.49
C PRO A 33 -1.26 -11.90 -2.04
N LEU A 34 -2.12 -12.30 -1.12
CA LEU A 34 -1.92 -12.12 0.31
C LEU A 34 -1.36 -13.41 0.93
N SER A 35 -0.80 -13.30 2.13
CA SER A 35 -0.34 -14.45 2.92
C SER A 35 -1.44 -15.49 3.18
N SER A 36 -2.70 -15.06 3.29
CA SER A 36 -3.87 -15.94 3.46
C SER A 36 -4.23 -16.73 2.19
N GLY A 37 -3.65 -16.37 1.05
CA GLY A 37 -3.98 -16.93 -0.25
C GLY A 37 -5.10 -16.20 -1.00
N ALA A 38 -5.79 -15.26 -0.35
CA ALA A 38 -6.68 -14.31 -1.03
C ALA A 38 -5.90 -13.37 -1.96
N ARG A 39 -6.62 -12.58 -2.76
CA ARG A 39 -6.03 -11.57 -3.66
C ARG A 39 -6.67 -10.22 -3.42
N ALA A 40 -5.85 -9.19 -3.28
CA ALA A 40 -6.31 -7.80 -3.29
C ALA A 40 -6.24 -7.26 -4.72
N LYS A 41 -7.26 -6.52 -5.13
CA LYS A 41 -7.33 -5.88 -6.46
C LYS A 41 -7.12 -4.38 -6.36
N LEU A 42 -6.31 -3.82 -7.25
CA LEU A 42 -6.07 -2.37 -7.37
C LEU A 42 -5.71 -1.99 -8.80
N PHE A 43 -5.71 -0.70 -9.12
CA PHE A 43 -5.25 -0.26 -10.45
C PHE A 43 -3.72 -0.37 -10.60
N PRO A 44 -3.21 -0.68 -11.80
CA PRO A 44 -1.78 -0.80 -12.09
C PRO A 44 -0.94 0.40 -11.63
N ARG A 45 -1.41 1.63 -11.91
CA ARG A 45 -0.70 2.86 -11.52
C ARG A 45 -0.39 2.93 -10.02
N HIS A 46 -1.33 2.49 -9.18
CA HIS A 46 -1.13 2.51 -7.72
C HIS A 46 -0.23 1.37 -7.28
N TYR A 47 -0.32 0.21 -7.94
CA TYR A 47 0.61 -0.89 -7.67
C TYR A 47 2.05 -0.48 -7.94
N GLU A 48 2.32 0.12 -9.11
CA GLU A 48 3.64 0.63 -9.47
C GLU A 48 4.15 1.68 -8.50
N ARG A 49 3.29 2.63 -8.10
CA ARG A 49 3.64 3.63 -7.11
C ARG A 49 4.05 3.02 -5.77
N LEU A 50 3.29 2.05 -5.26
CA LEU A 50 3.65 1.34 -4.02
C LEU A 50 5.01 0.63 -4.16
N GLN A 51 5.29 0.03 -5.32
CA GLN A 51 6.60 -0.58 -5.58
C GLN A 51 7.74 0.45 -5.59
N ARG A 52 7.54 1.63 -6.20
CA ARG A 52 8.53 2.73 -6.17
C ARG A 52 8.78 3.25 -4.75
N MET A 53 7.78 3.20 -3.88
CA MET A 53 7.92 3.51 -2.46
C MET A 53 8.67 2.43 -1.64
N GLY A 54 9.16 1.38 -2.29
CA GLY A 54 9.82 0.26 -1.61
C GLY A 54 8.87 -0.67 -0.86
N ILE A 55 7.56 -0.60 -1.13
CA ILE A 55 6.58 -1.50 -0.53
C ILE A 55 6.63 -2.82 -1.26
N GLY A 56 7.00 -3.87 -0.52
CA GLY A 56 7.09 -5.21 -1.06
C GLY A 56 5.72 -5.86 -1.30
N ARG A 57 5.74 -7.00 -2.00
CA ARG A 57 4.56 -7.83 -2.34
C ARG A 57 4.00 -8.65 -1.16
N ASN A 58 4.65 -8.58 0.00
CA ASN A 58 4.27 -9.37 1.18
C ASN A 58 3.11 -8.70 1.94
N TRP A 59 1.93 -8.76 1.34
CA TRP A 59 0.71 -8.22 1.91
C TRP A 59 -0.02 -9.28 2.74
N PHE A 60 -0.75 -8.85 3.75
CA PHE A 60 -1.47 -9.73 4.65
C PHE A 60 -2.79 -9.11 5.11
N LEU A 61 -3.77 -9.96 5.41
CA LEU A 61 -4.97 -9.53 6.12
C LEU A 61 -4.65 -9.43 7.60
N ASN A 62 -5.03 -8.30 8.18
CA ASN A 62 -4.93 -8.06 9.60
C ASN A 62 -6.32 -7.82 10.15
N ASP A 63 -6.84 -8.80 10.90
CA ASP A 63 -8.08 -8.68 11.64
C ASP A 63 -7.94 -7.70 12.81
N ASN A 64 -9.00 -6.97 13.14
CA ASN A 64 -9.03 -6.00 14.23
C ASN A 64 -9.71 -6.53 15.51
N GLY A 65 -10.08 -7.80 15.56
CA GLY A 65 -10.81 -8.44 16.67
C GLY A 65 -12.30 -8.10 16.71
N GLN A 66 -12.81 -7.30 15.77
CA GLN A 66 -14.21 -6.84 15.69
C GLN A 66 -14.87 -7.28 14.37
N GLY A 67 -14.35 -8.35 13.76
CA GLY A 67 -14.84 -8.89 12.50
C GLY A 67 -14.44 -8.09 11.25
N LEU A 68 -13.52 -7.13 11.38
CA LEU A 68 -13.00 -6.37 10.24
C LEU A 68 -11.54 -6.69 9.97
N ALA A 69 -11.24 -7.18 8.76
CA ALA A 69 -9.89 -7.48 8.31
C ALA A 69 -9.41 -6.50 7.24
N TYR A 70 -8.22 -5.92 7.44
CA TYR A 70 -7.65 -4.91 6.53
C TYR A 70 -6.39 -5.43 5.85
N VAL A 71 -6.22 -5.09 4.57
CA VAL A 71 -4.98 -5.38 3.85
C VAL A 71 -3.87 -4.47 4.36
N ARG A 72 -2.80 -5.07 4.88
CA ARG A 72 -1.60 -4.38 5.36
C ARG A 72 -0.36 -4.86 4.63
N ALA A 73 0.61 -3.97 4.53
CA ALA A 73 1.93 -4.26 3.99
C ALA A 73 3.00 -3.75 4.95
N LYS A 74 4.15 -4.42 4.93
CA LYS A 74 5.36 -3.89 5.55
C LYS A 74 5.81 -2.65 4.77
N VAL A 75 6.11 -1.60 5.50
CA VAL A 75 6.54 -0.31 4.96
C VAL A 75 7.94 -0.01 5.49
N PRO A 76 8.83 0.57 4.66
CA PRO A 76 10.12 1.05 5.12
C PRO A 76 9.96 2.06 6.28
N THR A 77 10.80 1.94 7.31
CA THR A 77 10.79 2.85 8.48
C THR A 77 11.01 4.31 8.07
N ALA A 78 11.76 4.54 6.98
CA ALA A 78 11.98 5.86 6.39
C ALA A 78 10.69 6.58 5.97
N LEU A 79 9.62 5.84 5.68
CA LEU A 79 8.31 6.40 5.38
C LEU A 79 7.49 6.71 6.64
N GLY A 80 8.01 6.58 7.86
CA GLY A 80 7.34 6.99 9.10
C GLY A 80 5.98 6.37 9.43
N TRP A 81 5.44 5.44 8.64
CA TRP A 81 4.16 4.75 8.86
C TRP A 81 4.23 3.65 9.94
N GLY A 82 5.36 3.51 10.64
CA GLY A 82 5.67 2.37 11.50
C GLY A 82 6.13 1.18 10.64
N ASN A 83 6.16 -0.04 11.19
CA ASN A 83 6.60 -1.22 10.43
C ASN A 83 5.53 -1.77 9.47
N ASN A 84 4.25 -1.40 9.66
CA ASN A 84 3.12 -1.92 8.88
C ASN A 84 2.05 -0.83 8.63
N ALA A 85 1.66 -0.63 7.37
CA ALA A 85 0.62 0.32 6.98
C ALA A 85 -0.56 -0.38 6.31
N GLN A 86 -1.74 0.23 6.37
CA GLN A 86 -2.91 -0.20 5.60
C GLN A 86 -2.76 0.23 4.14
N VAL A 87 -2.87 -0.71 3.21
CA VAL A 87 -2.62 -0.44 1.78
C VAL A 87 -3.64 0.55 1.22
N ALA A 88 -4.91 0.46 1.62
CA ALA A 88 -5.93 1.42 1.21
C ALA A 88 -5.58 2.87 1.58
N ARG A 89 -4.92 3.11 2.72
CA ARG A 89 -4.50 4.46 3.11
C ARG A 89 -3.33 4.97 2.28
N LEU A 90 -2.42 4.08 1.88
CA LEU A 90 -1.31 4.41 1.00
C LEU A 90 -1.80 4.74 -0.41
N ILE A 91 -2.88 4.11 -0.86
CA ILE A 91 -3.51 4.41 -2.15
C ILE A 91 -4.32 5.71 -2.08
N ALA A 92 -5.20 5.85 -1.08
CA ALA A 92 -6.11 6.98 -0.98
C ALA A 92 -5.44 8.30 -0.54
N CYS A 93 -4.24 8.23 0.06
CA CYS A 93 -3.44 9.38 0.50
C CYS A 93 -4.27 10.51 1.13
N PRO A 94 -4.98 10.23 2.23
CA PRO A 94 -5.82 11.24 2.84
C PRO A 94 -4.98 12.43 3.34
N SER A 95 -5.31 13.64 2.86
CA SER A 95 -4.61 14.88 3.22
C SER A 95 -4.78 15.29 4.68
N LYS A 96 -5.90 14.90 5.31
CA LYS A 96 -6.21 15.25 6.70
C LYS A 96 -5.84 14.14 7.67
N ARG A 97 -5.12 14.53 8.72
CA ARG A 97 -4.89 13.71 9.91
C ARG A 97 -6.22 13.23 10.48
N GLY A 98 -6.25 11.96 10.88
CA GLY A 98 -7.47 11.34 11.43
C GLY A 98 -8.49 10.95 10.37
N ALA A 99 -8.31 11.26 9.09
CA ALA A 99 -9.25 10.78 8.07
C ALA A 99 -9.31 9.25 8.04
N SER A 100 -10.52 8.73 7.90
CA SER A 100 -10.83 7.32 7.71
C SER A 100 -10.95 7.00 6.22
N VAL A 101 -10.58 5.78 5.86
CA VAL A 101 -10.79 5.24 4.51
C VAL A 101 -11.79 4.09 4.62
N SER A 102 -12.90 4.20 3.91
CA SER A 102 -13.93 3.17 3.78
C SER A 102 -13.98 2.63 2.35
N TYR A 103 -14.67 1.51 2.18
CA TYR A 103 -14.82 0.78 0.91
C TYR A 103 -16.28 0.89 0.49
N ARG A 104 -16.54 1.37 -0.73
CA ARG A 104 -17.90 1.63 -1.22
C ARG A 104 -18.70 0.35 -1.43
N ASP A 105 -18.04 -0.71 -1.90
CA ASP A 105 -18.64 -2.02 -2.12
C ASP A 105 -18.64 -2.94 -0.88
N GLY A 106 -18.04 -2.50 0.23
CA GLY A 106 -17.86 -3.30 1.44
C GLY A 106 -16.76 -4.36 1.37
N ASP A 107 -16.17 -4.62 0.20
CA ASP A 107 -15.08 -5.56 0.00
C ASP A 107 -13.72 -4.90 0.30
N ARG A 108 -13.07 -5.37 1.37
CA ARG A 108 -11.78 -4.85 1.83
C ARG A 108 -10.60 -5.37 1.01
N LEU A 109 -10.83 -6.32 0.10
CA LEU A 109 -9.86 -6.75 -0.90
C LEU A 109 -9.92 -5.91 -2.17
N ASN A 110 -10.99 -5.14 -2.37
CA ASN A 110 -11.10 -4.16 -3.45
C ASN A 110 -10.45 -2.83 -3.07
N LEU A 111 -9.16 -2.72 -3.37
CA LEU A 111 -8.33 -1.55 -3.12
C LEU A 111 -8.28 -0.58 -4.31
N ARG A 112 -9.16 -0.72 -5.30
CA ARG A 112 -9.24 0.23 -6.42
C ARG A 112 -9.60 1.62 -5.86
N LEU A 113 -8.90 2.66 -6.34
CA LEU A 113 -9.08 4.02 -5.81
C LEU A 113 -10.54 4.51 -5.91
N ASP A 114 -11.27 4.11 -6.95
CA ASP A 114 -12.69 4.43 -7.14
C ASP A 114 -13.63 3.71 -6.15
N ASN A 115 -13.18 2.63 -5.51
CA ASN A 115 -13.87 1.98 -4.41
C ASN A 115 -13.54 2.61 -3.04
N LEU A 116 -12.48 3.41 -2.94
CA LEU A 116 -12.06 4.00 -1.69
C LEU A 116 -12.75 5.34 -1.46
N GLN A 117 -13.27 5.53 -0.24
CA GLN A 117 -13.87 6.78 0.19
C GLN A 117 -13.12 7.31 1.41
N VAL A 118 -12.61 8.53 1.29
CA VAL A 118 -11.97 9.23 2.40
C VAL A 118 -13.01 10.08 3.11
N THR A 119 -13.17 9.86 4.41
CA THR A 119 -14.03 10.68 5.27
C THR A 119 -13.18 11.39 6.31
N ALA A 120 -13.42 12.69 6.50
CA ALA A 120 -12.82 13.42 7.60
C ALA A 120 -13.44 12.92 8.90
N SER A 121 -12.67 12.16 9.70
CA SER A 121 -13.14 11.74 11.01
C SER A 121 -12.75 12.79 12.06
N LYS A 122 -13.59 12.96 13.09
CA LYS A 122 -13.31 13.79 14.28
C LYS A 122 -12.31 13.13 15.26
N GLY A 123 -11.45 12.22 14.80
CA GLY A 123 -10.65 11.33 15.66
C GLY A 123 -9.26 11.86 16.07
N ARG A 124 -8.91 11.68 17.35
CA ARG A 124 -7.63 12.00 18.04
C ARG A 124 -6.42 11.16 17.58
N GLY A 125 -6.23 10.88 16.30
CA GLY A 125 -5.02 10.15 15.84
C GLY A 125 -3.75 10.98 16.07
N LYS A 126 -2.64 10.40 16.56
CA LYS A 126 -1.32 11.07 16.60
C LYS A 126 -0.81 11.31 15.17
N GLY A 127 -0.40 12.54 14.88
CA GLY A 127 -0.18 13.03 13.53
C GLY A 127 1.10 12.50 12.97
N ARG A 128 1.03 12.03 11.73
CA ARG A 128 2.21 11.73 10.92
C ARG A 128 2.00 12.49 9.64
N GLU A 129 2.68 13.63 9.54
CA GLU A 129 2.72 14.48 8.36
C GLU A 129 3.54 13.78 7.29
N GLN A 130 2.94 12.83 6.58
CA GLN A 130 3.65 12.12 5.52
C GLN A 130 2.69 11.75 4.40
N PHE A 131 2.53 12.67 3.43
CA PHE A 131 2.64 12.30 2.03
C PHE A 131 2.74 13.53 1.11
N LEU A 132 3.79 13.57 0.28
CA LEU A 132 3.88 14.45 -0.89
C LEU A 132 2.95 13.87 -1.98
N PRO A 133 1.99 14.64 -2.52
CA PRO A 133 1.14 14.21 -3.63
C PRO A 133 1.96 13.98 -4.93
N ASP A 134 1.32 13.41 -5.94
CA ASP A 134 1.91 12.92 -7.21
C ASP A 134 2.75 13.95 -8.01
N ASP A 135 2.76 15.23 -7.63
CA ASP A 135 3.47 16.32 -8.34
C ASP A 135 4.92 16.57 -7.86
N ALA A 136 5.44 15.74 -6.95
CA ALA A 136 6.84 15.80 -6.57
C ALA A 136 7.70 15.06 -7.63
N GLU A 137 7.83 15.68 -8.80
CA GLU A 137 8.94 15.41 -9.72
C GLU A 137 10.23 15.32 -8.89
N PRO A 138 11.05 14.26 -9.01
CA PRO A 138 12.42 14.38 -8.55
C PRO A 138 13.03 15.48 -9.41
N ALA A 139 13.32 16.63 -8.82
CA ALA A 139 14.16 17.63 -9.44
C ALA A 139 15.45 16.90 -9.84
N LEU A 140 15.55 16.54 -11.12
CA LEU A 140 16.78 16.14 -11.76
C LEU A 140 17.68 17.34 -11.60
N GLU A 141 18.56 17.24 -10.62
CA GLU A 141 19.66 18.16 -10.40
C GLU A 141 20.44 18.23 -11.72
N VAL A 142 20.36 19.41 -12.33
CA VAL A 142 21.11 19.79 -13.52
C VAL A 142 22.59 19.68 -13.17
N ALA A 143 23.26 18.65 -13.68
CA ALA A 143 24.71 18.64 -13.81
C ALA A 143 25.02 18.86 -15.28
N ALA A 144 25.18 20.12 -15.65
CA ALA A 144 25.89 20.58 -16.84
C ALA A 144 27.18 21.26 -16.37
#